data_AF-A0A7J7Y389-F1
#
_entry.id   AF-A0A7J7Y389-F1
#
_cell.length_a   1.000
_cell.length_b   1.000
_cell.length_c   1.000
_cell.angle_alpha   90.00
_cell.angle_beta   90.00
_cell.angle_gamma   90.00
#
_symmetry.space_group_name_H-M   'P 1'
#
loop_
_entity.id
_entity.type
_entity.pdbx_description
1 polymer ?
#
loop_
_entity_poly.entity_id
_entity_poly.type
_entity_poly.pdbx_seq_one_letter_code
_entity_poly.pdbx_strand_id
1 'polypeptide(L)' 'MYSREWNRDAQYRGRVRVQLKQEDGSLCLVQFPSRKSVMLYAAEMIPKLKTRTQKTGGSDQTLQQGEGSKKGKGKKKK' A
#
# COMPACT_ATOMS: atom_id res chain seq x y z
N MET A 1 3.18 -6.25 -13.77
CA MET A 1 3.86 -4.94 -13.69
C MET A 1 3.17 -3.99 -14.67
N TYR A 2 3.09 -2.68 -14.40
CA TYR A 2 2.52 -1.74 -15.37
C TYR A 2 3.50 -1.56 -16.54
N SER A 3 3.05 -1.80 -17.77
CA SER A 3 3.96 -1.89 -18.92
C SER A 3 4.73 -0.62 -19.24
N ARG A 4 4.22 0.55 -18.83
CA ARG A 4 4.88 1.85 -19.02
C ARG A 4 5.71 2.30 -17.81
N GLU A 5 5.71 1.55 -16.71
CA GLU A 5 6.59 1.83 -15.57
C GLU A 5 7.99 1.31 -15.87
N TRP A 6 8.97 2.22 -15.88
CA TRP A 6 10.36 1.87 -16.20
C TRP A 6 11.09 1.36 -14.96
N ASN A 7 10.77 1.89 -13.78
CA ASN A 7 11.44 1.53 -12.54
C ASN A 7 11.00 0.14 -12.07
N ARG A 8 11.97 -0.74 -11.82
CA ARG A 8 11.72 -2.13 -11.42
C ARG A 8 11.88 -2.40 -9.93
N ASP A 9 12.09 -1.39 -9.09
CA ASP A 9 12.18 -1.57 -7.64
C ASP A 9 10.86 -2.06 -7.05
N ALA A 10 10.92 -2.78 -5.93
CA ALA A 10 9.75 -3.37 -5.28
C ALA A 10 8.67 -2.33 -4.93
N GLN A 11 9.06 -1.09 -4.60
CA GLN A 11 8.15 -0.01 -4.24
C GLN A 11 7.24 0.46 -5.39
N TYR A 12 7.64 0.27 -6.65
CA TYR A 12 6.87 0.66 -7.85
C TYR A 12 6.10 -0.52 -8.46
N ARG A 13 6.14 -1.69 -7.82
CA ARG A 13 5.42 -2.89 -8.28
C ARG A 13 4.13 -3.08 -7.48
N GLY A 14 3.06 -3.44 -8.19
CA GLY A 14 1.79 -3.81 -7.57
C GLY A 14 0.63 -3.72 -8.55
N ARG A 15 -0.45 -4.46 -8.29
CA ARG A 15 -1.73 -4.29 -9.00
C ARG A 15 -2.88 -4.68 -8.09
N VAL A 16 -3.80 -3.75 -7.89
CA VAL A 16 -5.02 -3.98 -7.11
C VAL A 16 -6.17 -4.30 -8.07
N ARG A 17 -6.94 -5.35 -7.78
CA ARG A 17 -8.20 -5.66 -8.48
C ARG A 17 -9.35 -5.27 -7.56
N VAL A 18 -10.32 -4.53 -8.11
CA VAL A 18 -11.51 -4.08 -7.37
C VAL A 18 -12.74 -4.51 -8.15
N GLN A 19 -13.72 -5.07 -7.44
CA GLN A 19 -15.03 -5.36 -7.98
C GLN A 19 -15.88 -4.09 -7.96
N LEU A 20 -16.40 -3.69 -9.13
CA LEU A 20 -17.29 -2.53 -9.24
C LEU A 20 -18.76 -2.93 -9.37
N LYS A 21 -19.01 -4.09 -9.99
CA LYS A 21 -20.33 -4.61 -10.27
C LYS A 21 -20.50 -5.99 -9.68
N GLN A 22 -21.71 -6.27 -9.22
CA GLN A 22 -22.16 -7.60 -8.85
C GLN A 22 -22.46 -8.42 -10.11
N GLU A 23 -22.82 -9.69 -9.92
CA GLU A 23 -23.13 -10.60 -11.02
C GLU A 23 -24.34 -10.14 -11.85
N ASP A 24 -25.33 -9.53 -11.19
CA ASP A 24 -26.53 -8.92 -11.79
C ASP A 24 -26.26 -7.60 -12.53
N GLY A 25 -25.01 -7.12 -12.53
CA GLY A 25 -24.60 -5.87 -13.17
C GLY A 25 -24.83 -4.60 -12.35
N SER A 26 -25.47 -4.70 -11.18
CA SER A 26 -25.63 -3.58 -10.23
C SER A 26 -24.27 -3.18 -9.63
N LEU A 27 -24.14 -1.92 -9.20
CA LEU A 27 -22.91 -1.46 -8.55
C LEU A 27 -22.77 -2.04 -7.15
N CYS A 28 -21.59 -2.55 -6.79
CA CYS A 28 -21.32 -3.02 -5.43
C CYS A 28 -21.48 -1.90 -4.40
N LEU A 29 -21.06 -0.68 -4.76
CA LEU A 29 -21.23 0.52 -3.94
C LEU A 29 -21.60 1.69 -4.85
N VAL A 30 -22.74 2.33 -4.58
CA VAL A 30 -23.27 3.43 -5.39
C VAL A 30 -22.36 4.66 -5.44
N GLN A 31 -21.54 4.85 -4.40
CA GLN A 31 -20.54 5.93 -4.34
C GLN A 31 -19.38 5.75 -5.33
N PHE A 32 -19.21 4.54 -5.89
CA PHE A 32 -18.14 4.22 -6.84
C PHE A 32 -18.70 3.74 -8.19
N PRO A 33 -19.33 4.64 -8.97
CA PRO A 33 -19.91 4.27 -10.27
C PRO A 33 -18.85 3.97 -11.34
N SER A 34 -17.60 4.38 -11.15
CA SER A 34 -16.53 4.24 -12.14
C SER A 34 -15.18 3.90 -11.52
N ARG A 35 -14.23 3.46 -12.35
CA ARG A 35 -12.82 3.31 -11.92
C ARG A 35 -12.21 4.66 -11.51
N LYS A 36 -12.61 5.76 -12.17
CA LYS A 36 -12.10 7.10 -11.88
C LYS A 36 -12.50 7.55 -10.47
N SER A 37 -13.73 7.31 -10.05
CA SER A 37 -14.18 7.64 -8.68
C SER A 37 -13.38 6.87 -7.62
N VAL A 38 -13.03 5.60 -7.86
CA VAL A 38 -12.18 4.83 -6.95
C VAL A 38 -10.76 5.39 -6.89
N MET A 39 -10.17 5.76 -8.04
CA MET A 39 -8.83 6.34 -8.08
C MET A 39 -8.75 7.67 -7.33
N LEU A 40 -9.75 8.55 -7.49
CA LEU A 40 -9.80 9.83 -6.79
C LEU A 40 -9.94 9.65 -5.28
N TYR A 41 -10.84 8.76 -4.85
CA TYR A 41 -11.00 8.45 -3.43
C TYR A 41 -9.73 7.86 -2.82
N ALA A 42 -9.07 6.94 -3.53
CA ALA A 42 -7.78 6.41 -3.08
C ALA A 42 -6.73 7.53 -2.94
N ALA A 43 -6.63 8.43 -3.91
CA ALA A 43 -5.71 9.56 -3.85
C ALA A 43 -6.00 10.52 -2.68
N GLU A 44 -7.27 10.71 -2.33
CA GLU A 44 -7.69 11.53 -1.18
C GLU A 44 -7.37 10.87 0.16
N MET A 45 -7.52 9.54 0.26
CA MET A 45 -7.39 8.81 1.51
C MET A 45 -5.95 8.38 1.83
N ILE A 46 -5.11 8.14 0.83
CA ILE A 46 -3.70 7.73 1.03
C ILE A 46 -2.92 8.69 1.94
N PRO A 47 -2.99 10.03 1.77
CA PRO A 47 -2.31 10.97 2.65
C PRO A 47 -2.75 10.88 4.12
N LYS A 48 -3.99 10.44 4.36
CA LYS A 48 -4.60 10.33 5.70
C LYS A 48 -4.21 9.03 6.42
N LEU A 49 -3.48 8.12 5.77
CA LEU A 49 -3.02 6.88 6.39
C LEU A 49 -1.99 7.16 7.50
N LYS A 50 -2.11 6.48 8.65
CA LYS A 50 -1.16 6.63 9.77
C LYS A 50 0.30 6.42 9.37
N THR A 51 0.56 5.47 8.47
CA THR A 51 1.90 5.16 7.94
C THR A 51 2.49 6.26 7.06
N ARG A 52 1.66 7.22 6.60
CA ARG A 52 2.07 8.41 5.84
C ARG A 52 2.20 9.64 6.74
N THR A 53 1.27 9.84 7.67
CA THR A 53 1.22 11.04 8.52
C THR A 53 2.31 11.08 9.60
N GLN A 54 2.87 9.94 9.99
CA GLN A 54 3.96 9.88 10.98
C GLN A 54 5.36 10.09 10.39
N LYS A 55 5.52 10.11 9.05
CA LYS A 55 6.84 10.26 8.40
C LYS A 55 7.39 11.68 8.40
N THR A 56 6.64 12.67 8.89
CA THR A 56 7.10 14.06 9.01
C THR A 56 8.08 14.27 10.18
N GLY A 57 8.41 13.23 10.95
CA GLY A 57 9.44 13.26 11.98
C GLY A 57 10.56 12.27 11.69
N GLY A 58 11.60 12.72 10.98
CA GLY A 58 12.97 12.22 11.07
C GLY A 58 13.26 10.76 10.72
N SER A 59 14.21 10.59 9.79
CA SER A 59 14.96 9.38 9.44
C SER A 59 14.29 8.35 8.51
N ASP A 60 14.97 8.16 7.37
CA ASP A 60 14.94 6.98 6.53
C ASP A 60 14.75 5.70 7.35
N GLN A 61 13.54 5.14 7.33
CA GLN A 61 13.38 3.73 7.57
C GLN A 61 13.28 3.04 6.21
N THR A 62 14.44 2.49 5.83
CA THR A 62 14.56 1.33 4.96
C THR A 62 13.44 0.35 5.27
N LEU A 63 12.78 -0.12 4.22
CA LEU A 63 11.75 -1.14 4.27
C LEU A 63 12.38 -2.44 4.75
N GLN A 64 12.42 -2.67 6.07
CA GLN A 64 12.74 -3.97 6.62
C GLN A 64 11.47 -4.81 6.70
N GLN A 65 11.37 -5.68 5.71
CA GLN A 65 10.56 -6.88 5.63
C GLN A 65 10.32 -7.52 7.00
N GLY A 66 9.05 -7.67 7.36
CA GLY A 66 8.64 -8.45 8.52
C GLY A 66 8.82 -9.94 8.25
N GLU A 67 9.65 -10.58 9.06
CA GLU A 67 9.48 -11.99 9.43
C GLU A 67 9.63 -12.07 10.94
N GLY A 68 8.57 -12.55 11.60
CA GLY A 68 8.62 -12.86 13.00
C GLY A 68 9.54 -14.04 13.23
N SER A 69 10.41 -13.94 14.23
CA SER A 69 10.71 -15.04 15.15
C SER A 69 11.57 -14.58 16.32
N LYS A 70 11.10 -14.99 17.50
CA LYS A 70 11.75 -15.02 18.82
C LYS A 70 13.28 -15.18 18.76
N LYS A 71 13.97 -14.47 19.66
CA LYS A 71 14.78 -15.01 20.78
C LYS A 71 15.99 -14.12 21.04
N GLY A 72 16.00 -13.48 22.20
CA GLY A 72 17.15 -12.75 22.70
C GLY A 72 18.33 -13.67 23.06
N LYS A 73 19.38 -13.00 23.55
CA LYS A 73 20.56 -13.50 24.28
C LYS A 73 21.86 -13.46 23.45
N GLY A 74 22.72 -12.50 23.81
CA GLY A 74 24.17 -12.69 23.78
C GLY A 74 24.97 -11.68 22.98
N LYS A 75 25.48 -10.63 23.64
CA LYS A 75 26.80 -10.07 23.31
C LYS A 75 27.59 -9.79 24.60
N LYS A 76 28.45 -10.74 24.95
CA LYS A 76 29.67 -10.52 25.73
C LYS A 76 30.84 -10.81 24.80
N LYS A 77 31.65 -9.79 24.47
CA LYS A 77 33.06 -9.87 24.00
C LYS A 77 33.69 -8.53 24.41
N LYS A 78 34.50 -8.54 25.47
CA LYS A 78 35.97 -8.72 25.53
C LYS A 78 36.68 -7.47 25.04
#